data_AF-E3KCC7-F1
#
_entry.id   AF-E3KCC7-F1
#
_cell.length_a   1.000
_cell.length_b   1.000
_cell.length_c   1.000
_cell.angle_alpha   90.00
_cell.angle_beta   90.00
_cell.angle_gamma   90.00
#
_symmetry.space_group_name_H-M   'P 1'
#
loop_
_entity.id
_entity.type
_entity.pdbx_description
1 polymer ?
#
loop_
_entity_poly.entity_id
_entity_poly.type
_entity_poly.pdbx_seq_one_letter_code
_entity_poly.pdbx_strand_id
1 'polypeptide(L)'
;MRQIRKTMQTSLVNSNCIESGLNCQHNCDRGGCTITPTEEVMIERRSSTVKRSEVIHNDDDNYVINSASLSAQVSHRKISGLNFAALQPLDWINALHDGVKNWCTSATKKESKKRKRATPNNSGQQVDPRLA
;
A
#
# COMPACT_ATOMS: atom_id res chain seq x y z
N MET A 1 6.90 13.41 11.91
CA MET A 1 7.50 12.11 11.55
C MET A 1 9.00 12.31 11.52
N ARG A 2 9.80 11.48 12.21
CA ARG A 2 11.27 11.64 12.22
C ARG A 2 11.84 11.27 10.85
N GLN A 3 12.84 12.03 10.39
CA GLN A 3 13.57 11.79 9.15
C GLN A 3 14.82 10.96 9.45
N ILE A 4 15.11 9.97 8.60
CA ILE A 4 16.33 9.17 8.70
C ILE A 4 17.31 9.64 7.63
N ARG A 5 18.60 9.69 8.00
CA ARG A 5 19.71 9.90 7.08
C ARG A 5 20.49 8.59 6.92
N LYS A 6 20.82 8.22 5.69
CA LYS A 6 21.75 7.14 5.39
C LYS A 6 23.18 7.65 5.55
N THR A 7 24.00 6.88 6.24
CA THR A 7 25.43 7.16 6.42
C THR A 7 26.27 6.21 5.57
N MET A 8 27.46 6.61 5.15
CA MET A 8 28.41 5.75 4.44
C MET A 8 29.10 4.70 5.34
N GLN A 9 28.69 4.60 6.60
CA GLN A 9 29.25 3.65 7.54
C GLN A 9 28.67 2.26 7.30
N THR A 10 29.55 1.33 6.95
CA THR A 10 29.26 -0.11 6.91
C THR A 10 29.89 -0.76 8.13
N SER A 11 29.19 -1.69 8.77
CA SER A 11 29.71 -2.41 9.93
C SER A 11 29.29 -3.88 9.87
N LEU A 12 30.19 -4.76 10.28
CA LEU A 12 29.91 -6.19 10.37
C LEU A 12 29.40 -6.48 11.77
N VAL A 13 28.14 -6.95 11.85
CA VAL A 13 27.46 -7.21 13.13
C VAL A 13 27.03 -8.67 13.17
N ASN A 14 27.07 -9.27 14.36
CA ASN A 14 26.46 -10.59 14.56
C ASN A 14 24.94 -10.46 14.41
N SER A 15 24.30 -11.37 13.67
CA SER A 15 22.85 -11.34 13.44
C SER A 15 22.03 -11.37 14.73
N ASN A 16 22.54 -11.99 15.79
CA ASN A 16 21.89 -12.02 17.11
C ASN A 16 21.86 -10.65 17.80
N CYS A 17 22.67 -9.69 17.34
CA CYS A 17 22.67 -8.31 17.83
C CYS A 17 21.65 -7.42 17.08
N ILE A 18 20.95 -7.93 16.07
CA ILE A 18 19.96 -7.17 15.29
C ILE A 18 18.58 -7.30 15.95
N GLU A 19 18.08 -6.22 16.55
CA GLU A 19 16.76 -6.21 17.21
C GLU A 19 15.58 -6.13 16.22
N SER A 20 15.76 -5.42 15.10
CA SER A 20 14.68 -5.15 14.16
C SER A 20 15.19 -4.65 12.82
N GLY A 21 14.47 -5.03 11.76
CA GLY A 21 14.58 -4.39 10.44
C GLY A 21 13.54 -3.29 10.29
N LEU A 22 13.97 -2.13 9.78
CA LEU A 22 13.08 -1.03 9.44
C LEU A 22 12.94 -0.91 7.93
N ASN A 23 11.71 -0.76 7.47
CA ASN A 23 11.39 -0.44 6.09
C ASN A 23 11.41 1.08 5.94
N CYS A 24 12.46 1.56 5.28
CA CYS A 24 12.66 2.96 4.97
C CYS A 24 12.70 3.13 3.45
N GLN A 25 12.06 4.18 2.95
CA GLN A 25 12.08 4.54 1.54
C GLN A 25 12.58 5.97 1.40
N HIS A 26 13.28 6.27 0.31
CA HIS A 26 13.70 7.63 0.01
C HIS A 26 12.49 8.45 -0.44
N ASN A 27 12.35 9.66 0.09
CA ASN A 27 11.38 10.65 -0.35
C ASN A 27 11.96 11.39 -1.56
N CYS A 28 11.83 10.74 -2.71
CA CYS A 28 12.38 11.19 -3.98
C CYS A 28 11.87 12.57 -4.41
N ASP A 29 10.62 12.92 -4.06
CA ASP A 29 10.04 14.22 -4.35
C ASP A 29 10.79 15.33 -3.59
N ARG A 30 10.94 15.16 -2.27
CA ARG A 30 11.65 16.12 -1.43
C ARG A 30 13.15 16.16 -1.71
N GLY A 31 13.75 15.03 -2.06
CA GLY A 31 15.15 14.95 -2.45
C GLY A 31 15.41 15.34 -3.91
N GLY A 32 14.38 15.81 -4.64
CA GLY A 32 14.51 16.27 -6.02
C GLY A 32 15.11 15.21 -6.95
N CYS A 33 14.87 13.93 -6.69
CA CYS A 33 15.47 12.80 -7.40
C CYS A 33 14.95 12.72 -8.84
N THR A 34 15.82 12.30 -9.75
CA THR A 34 15.49 12.24 -11.18
C THR A 34 15.22 10.82 -11.63
N ILE A 35 14.26 10.65 -12.53
CA ILE A 35 14.01 9.38 -13.19
C ILE A 35 14.74 9.40 -14.53
N THR A 36 15.67 8.46 -14.72
CA THR A 36 16.46 8.35 -15.96
C THR A 36 16.39 6.92 -16.51
N PRO A 37 16.29 6.73 -17.83
CA PRO A 37 16.33 5.41 -18.43
C PRO A 37 17.77 4.88 -18.45
N THR A 38 18.25 4.39 -17.31
CA THR A 38 19.63 3.91 -17.10
C THR A 38 19.73 2.40 -16.92
N GLU A 39 18.68 1.74 -16.40
CA GLU A 39 18.71 0.31 -16.11
C GLU A 39 18.72 -0.51 -17.41
N GLU A 40 19.75 -1.35 -17.58
CA GLU A 40 19.81 -2.30 -18.69
C GLU A 40 18.81 -3.44 -18.46
N VAL A 41 17.91 -3.63 -19.42
CA VAL A 41 16.97 -4.75 -19.38
C VAL A 41 17.57 -5.93 -20.13
N MET A 42 17.71 -7.06 -19.44
CA MET A 42 18.04 -8.32 -20.10
C MET A 42 16.76 -8.95 -20.67
N ILE A 43 16.69 -9.06 -22.00
CA ILE A 43 15.64 -9.81 -22.71
C ILE A 43 16.31 -11.03 -23.32
N GLU A 44 15.85 -12.23 -22.97
CA GLU A 44 16.42 -13.50 -23.48
C GLU A 44 17.94 -13.64 -23.26
N ARG A 45 18.43 -13.17 -22.10
CA ARG A 45 19.87 -13.15 -21.74
C ARG A 45 20.74 -12.26 -22.64
N ARG A 46 20.14 -11.34 -23.41
CA ARG A 46 20.85 -10.30 -24.17
C ARG A 46 20.48 -8.92 -23.62
N SER A 47 21.46 -8.02 -23.54
CA SER A 47 21.20 -6.62 -23.19
C SER A 47 20.29 -6.00 -24.26
N SER A 48 19.15 -5.48 -23.81
CA SER A 48 18.22 -4.76 -24.68
C SER A 48 18.70 -3.33 -24.89
N THR A 49 18.40 -2.77 -26.05
CA THR A 49 18.52 -1.33 -26.31
C THR A 49 17.45 -0.53 -25.58
N VAL A 50 16.37 -1.17 -25.14
CA VAL A 50 15.32 -0.56 -24.32
C VAL A 50 15.78 -0.54 -22.87
N LYS A 51 16.07 0.65 -22.36
CA LYS A 51 16.42 0.89 -20.96
C LYS A 51 15.18 1.11 -20.12
N ARG A 52 15.19 0.56 -18.90
CA ARG A 52 14.17 0.85 -17.89
C ARG A 52 14.51 2.14 -17.15
N SER A 53 13.44 2.83 -16.78
CA SER A 53 13.52 4.03 -15.96
C SER A 53 13.90 3.65 -14.54
N GLU A 54 15.00 4.22 -14.06
CA GLU A 54 15.52 4.07 -12.71
C GLU A 54 15.50 5.43 -12.00
N VAL A 55 15.30 5.41 -10.69
CA VAL A 55 15.40 6.61 -9.86
C VAL A 55 16.85 6.80 -9.44
N ILE A 56 17.44 7.94 -9.80
CA ILE A 56 18.72 8.38 -9.27
C ILE A 56 18.45 9.23 -8.03
N HIS A 57 18.89 8.75 -6.87
CA HIS A 57 18.80 9.50 -5.62
C HIS A 57 19.85 10.60 -5.56
N ASN A 58 19.42 11.84 -5.31
CA ASN A 58 20.29 13.01 -5.27
C ASN A 58 20.84 13.34 -3.87
N ASP A 59 20.33 12.67 -2.83
CA ASP A 59 20.80 12.82 -1.45
C ASP A 59 20.62 11.52 -0.67
N ASP A 60 21.27 11.47 0.51
CA ASP A 60 21.11 10.41 1.49
C ASP A 60 20.31 10.86 2.74
N ASP A 61 19.67 12.03 2.69
CA ASP A 61 19.07 12.68 3.86
C ASP A 61 17.57 12.43 3.96
N ASN A 62 16.87 12.24 2.85
CA ASN A 62 15.41 12.28 2.80
C ASN A 62 14.73 10.90 2.95
N TYR A 63 15.07 10.08 3.94
CA TYR A 63 14.38 8.80 4.15
C TYR A 63 13.16 8.90 5.08
N VAL A 64 12.08 8.23 4.68
CA VAL A 64 10.83 8.07 5.42
C VAL A 64 10.63 6.62 5.87
N ILE A 65 10.15 6.44 7.10
CA ILE A 65 9.88 5.12 7.68
C ILE A 65 8.43 4.72 7.36
N ASN A 66 8.23 3.48 6.92
CA ASN A 66 6.88 2.92 6.84
C ASN A 66 6.33 2.62 8.25
N SER A 67 5.65 3.59 8.85
CA SER A 67 5.06 3.44 10.19
C SER A 67 3.97 2.36 10.30
N ALA A 68 3.37 1.96 9.18
CA ALA A 68 2.37 0.91 9.08
C ALA A 68 2.96 -0.41 8.56
N SER A 69 4.27 -0.61 8.70
CA SER A 69 4.93 -1.85 8.31
C SER A 69 4.26 -3.07 8.95
N LEU A 70 4.10 -4.15 8.18
CA LEU A 70 3.54 -5.42 8.66
C LEU A 70 4.55 -6.27 9.45
N SER A 71 5.79 -5.83 9.55
CA SER A 71 6.84 -6.41 10.39
C SER A 71 7.41 -5.35 11.33
N ALA A 72 7.85 -5.77 12.52
CA ALA A 72 8.49 -4.89 13.50
C ALA A 72 7.70 -3.59 13.77
N GLN A 73 6.37 -3.68 13.83
CA GLN A 73 5.44 -2.54 13.92
C GLN A 73 5.81 -1.61 15.08
N VAL A 74 6.08 -2.20 16.24
CA VAL A 74 6.41 -1.47 17.47
C VAL A 74 7.69 -0.64 17.27
N SER A 75 8.73 -1.24 16.67
CA SER A 75 9.99 -0.57 16.34
C SER A 75 9.78 0.59 15.36
N HIS A 76 9.02 0.37 14.28
CA HIS A 76 8.70 1.41 13.29
C HIS A 76 7.99 2.60 13.93
N ARG A 77 6.96 2.34 14.76
CA ARG A 77 6.23 3.40 15.47
C ARG A 77 7.12 4.16 16.45
N LYS A 78 7.89 3.43 17.27
CA LYS A 78 8.81 4.00 18.27
C LYS A 78 9.84 4.91 17.61
N ILE A 79 10.49 4.44 16.54
CA ILE A 79 11.54 5.19 15.84
C ILE A 79 10.97 6.35 15.02
N SER A 80 9.75 6.20 14.48
CA SER A 80 9.03 7.30 13.82
C SER A 80 8.61 8.42 14.78
N GLY A 81 8.68 8.17 16.10
CA GLY A 81 8.21 9.08 17.13
C GLY A 81 6.68 9.19 17.16
N LEU A 82 5.97 8.15 16.70
CA LEU A 82 4.52 8.12 16.69
C LEU A 82 4.01 7.57 18.02
N ASN A 83 3.33 8.42 18.77
CA ASN A 83 2.65 8.02 20.00
C ASN A 83 1.24 7.56 19.64
N PHE A 84 1.01 6.26 19.71
CA PHE A 84 -0.33 5.71 19.64
C PHE A 84 -0.82 5.51 21.07
N ALA A 85 -2.04 5.96 21.34
CA ALA A 85 -2.71 5.57 22.59
C ALA A 85 -2.81 4.04 22.63
N ALA A 86 -2.59 3.46 23.82
CA ALA A 86 -2.82 2.05 24.01
C ALA A 86 -4.32 1.77 23.81
N LEU A 87 -4.64 1.02 22.76
CA LEU A 87 -6.00 0.55 22.50
C LEU A 87 -6.43 -0.35 23.66
N GLN A 88 -7.56 -0.04 24.28
CA GLN A 88 -8.09 -0.89 25.33
C GLN A 88 -8.67 -2.18 24.73
N PRO A 89 -8.73 -3.28 25.49
CA PRO A 89 -9.32 -4.53 24.99
C PRO A 89 -10.73 -4.34 24.44
N LEU A 90 -11.53 -3.45 25.03
CA LEU A 90 -12.88 -3.16 24.56
C LEU A 90 -12.89 -2.44 23.21
N ASP A 91 -11.91 -1.56 22.94
CA ASP A 91 -11.78 -0.89 21.64
C ASP A 91 -11.51 -1.91 20.53
N TRP A 92 -10.69 -2.93 20.82
CA TRP A 92 -10.45 -4.04 19.89
C TRP A 92 -11.73 -4.83 19.60
N ILE A 93 -12.51 -5.15 20.63
CA ILE A 93 -13.77 -5.89 20.49
C ILE A 93 -14.77 -5.08 19.66
N ASN A 94 -14.90 -3.78 19.94
CA ASN A 94 -15.80 -2.90 19.20
C ASN A 94 -15.37 -2.79 17.73
N ALA A 95 -14.07 -2.59 17.47
CA ALA A 95 -13.54 -2.51 16.11
C ALA A 95 -13.78 -3.80 15.31
N LEU A 96 -13.66 -4.97 15.94
CA LEU A 96 -13.97 -6.26 15.31
C LEU A 96 -15.46 -6.37 14.97
N HIS A 97 -16.35 -6.06 15.90
CA HIS A 97 -17.79 -6.09 15.64
C HIS A 97 -18.21 -5.12 14.54
N ASP A 98 -17.68 -3.89 14.56
CA ASP A 98 -17.94 -2.89 13.53
C ASP A 98 -17.41 -3.34 12.17
N GLY A 99 -16.21 -3.93 12.13
CA GLY A 99 -15.62 -4.51 10.93
C GLY A 99 -16.52 -5.59 10.32
N VAL A 100 -17.00 -6.54 11.13
CA VAL A 100 -17.91 -7.62 10.68
C VAL A 100 -19.22 -7.03 10.16
N LYS A 101 -19.85 -6.11 10.90
CA LYS A 101 -21.10 -5.47 10.50
C LYS A 101 -20.97 -4.74 9.16
N ASN A 102 -19.89 -3.98 8.98
CA ASN A 102 -19.61 -3.24 7.74
C ASN A 102 -19.36 -4.20 6.57
N TRP A 103 -18.66 -5.31 6.81
CA TRP A 103 -18.43 -6.34 5.81
C TRP A 103 -19.73 -6.99 5.34
N CYS A 104 -20.56 -7.47 6.27
CA CYS A 104 -21.86 -8.08 5.97
C CYS A 104 -22.79 -7.11 5.22
N THR A 105 -22.83 -5.84 5.64
CA THR A 105 -23.63 -4.81 4.96
C THR A 105 -23.14 -4.57 3.52
N SER A 106 -21.83 -4.60 3.30
CA SER A 106 -21.26 -4.44 1.96
C SER A 106 -21.55 -5.64 1.05
N ALA A 107 -21.49 -6.86 1.60
CA ALA A 107 -21.83 -8.09 0.89
C ALA A 107 -23.31 -8.11 0.45
N THR A 108 -24.23 -7.80 1.37
CA THR A 108 -25.68 -7.73 1.09
C THR A 108 -26.03 -6.64 0.08
N LYS A 109 -25.37 -5.47 0.13
CA LYS A 109 -25.49 -4.42 -0.89
C LYS A 109 -25.01 -4.88 -2.28
N LYS A 110 -23.91 -5.65 -2.36
CA LYS A 110 -23.44 -6.22 -3.64
C LYS A 110 -24.43 -7.24 -4.19
N GLU A 111 -24.97 -8.11 -3.34
CA GLU A 111 -25.92 -9.14 -3.73
C GLU A 111 -27.25 -8.54 -4.23
N SER A 112 -27.81 -7.57 -3.50
CA SER A 112 -29.03 -6.86 -3.92
C SER A 112 -28.85 -6.11 -5.24
N LYS A 113 -27.70 -5.47 -5.49
CA LYS A 113 -27.38 -4.88 -6.80
C LYS A 113 -27.30 -5.92 -7.92
N LYS A 114 -26.70 -7.09 -7.65
CA LYS A 114 -26.63 -8.20 -8.62
C LYS A 114 -28.03 -8.72 -8.97
N ARG A 115 -28.89 -8.92 -7.96
CA ARG A 115 -30.30 -9.32 -8.16
C ARG A 115 -31.08 -8.29 -8.99
N LYS A 116 -30.93 -6.99 -8.70
CA LYS A 116 -31.56 -5.91 -9.48
C LYS A 116 -31.09 -5.86 -10.94
N ARG A 117 -29.82 -6.20 -11.24
CA ARG A 117 -29.30 -6.29 -12.61
C ARG A 117 -29.73 -7.56 -13.35
N ALA A 118 -29.94 -8.66 -12.62
CA ALA A 118 -30.37 -9.94 -13.19
C ALA A 118 -31.89 -10.04 -13.39
N THR A 119 -32.67 -9.16 -12.77
CA THR A 119 -34.11 -9.07 -13.02
C THR A 119 -34.30 -8.28 -14.33
N PRO A 120 -34.87 -8.85 -15.40
CA PRO A 120 -35.17 -8.10 -16.61
C PRO A 120 -36.15 -6.99 -16.25
N ASN A 121 -35.89 -5.76 -16.69
CA ASN A 121 -36.90 -4.71 -16.69
C ASN A 121 -38.01 -5.15 -17.65
N ASN A 122 -39.08 -5.75 -17.13
CA ASN A 122 -40.33 -5.98 -17.88
C ASN A 122 -41.17 -4.70 -18.03
N SER A 123 -40.52 -3.54 -18.04
CA SER A 123 -41.14 -2.25 -18.37
C SER A 123 -40.85 -1.95 -19.84
N GLY A 124 -41.59 -2.59 -20.75
CA GLY A 124 -41.45 -2.33 -22.18
C GLY A 124 -42.02 -3.38 -23.14
N GLN A 125 -43.05 -4.15 -22.80
CA GLN A 125 -43.90 -4.73 -23.85
C GLN A 125 -44.97 -3.71 -24.21
N GLN A 126 -44.60 -2.75 -25.05
CA GLN A 126 -45.57 -1.95 -25.79
C GLN A 126 -45.92 -2.79 -27.03
N VAL A 127 -47.07 -3.47 -26.97
CA VAL A 127 -47.62 -4.19 -28.13
C VAL A 127 -48.11 -3.12 -29.12
N ASP A 128 -47.57 -3.13 -30.34
CA ASP A 128 -47.99 -2.22 -31.42
C ASP A 128 -49.47 -2.51 -31.78
N PRO A 129 -50.39 -1.53 -31.68
CA PRO A 129 -51.81 -1.74 -31.99
C PRO A 129 -52.14 -1.94 -33.48
N ARG A 130 -51.16 -2.00 -34.41
CA ARG A 130 -51.41 -2.00 -35.86
C ARG A 130 -51.37 -3.35 -36.57
N LEU A 131 -51.59 -4.45 -35.86
CA LEU A 131 -51.83 -5.76 -36.50
C LEU A 131 -53.09 -6.40 -35.92
N ALA A 132 -54.23 -5.95 -36.44
CA ALA A 132 -55.51 -6.66 -36.43
C ALA A 132 -56.11 -6.59 -37.84
#